data_AF-A0A2M8P638-F1
#
_entry.id   AF-A0A2M8P638-F1
#
_cell.length_a   1.000
_cell.length_b   1.000
_cell.length_c   1.000
_cell.angle_alpha   90.00
_cell.angle_beta   90.00
_cell.angle_gamma   90.00
#
_symmetry.space_group_name_H-M   'P 1'
#
loop_
_entity.id
_entity.type
_entity.pdbx_description
1 polymer ?
#
loop_
_entity_poly.entity_id
_entity_poly.type
_entity_poly.pdbx_seq_one_letter_code
_entity_poly.pdbx_strand_id
1 'polypeptide(L)'
;NPMMFFWSHFDTADNDFLAVQIAPEDSTETNQSYDELWGWADWVTTNSSSRRGVSTNFDGREWQRTDTWQRYQVDLTEFVGKRIRVRFVVNTLNGSTRNRTANPGDGWFIDDIRFTFH
;
A
#
# COMPACT_ATOMS: atom_id res chain seq x y z
N ASN A 1 17.40 11.09 -0.62
CA ASN A 1 16.02 10.93 -0.10
C ASN A 1 15.82 9.47 0.30
N PRO A 2 15.32 9.20 1.51
CA PRO A 2 15.02 7.83 1.92
C PRO A 2 13.89 7.27 1.07
N MET A 3 14.06 6.02 0.63
CA MET A 3 13.11 5.33 -0.23
C MET A 3 12.83 3.93 0.32
N MET A 4 11.57 3.51 0.28
CA MET A 4 11.21 2.10 0.37
C MET A 4 11.05 1.54 -1.04
N PHE A 5 11.58 0.35 -1.27
CA PHE A 5 11.37 -0.44 -2.47
C PHE A 5 10.76 -1.79 -2.09
N PHE A 6 9.97 -2.36 -2.98
CA PHE A 6 9.45 -3.72 -2.85
C PHE A 6 9.11 -4.27 -4.24
N TRP A 7 9.12 -5.59 -4.36
CA TRP A 7 8.56 -6.29 -5.51
C TRP A 7 7.12 -6.64 -5.22
N SER A 8 6.30 -6.55 -6.27
CA SER A 8 4.86 -6.76 -6.20
C SER A 8 4.40 -7.55 -7.43
N HIS A 9 3.56 -8.54 -7.18
CA HIS A 9 2.77 -9.25 -8.18
C HIS A 9 1.35 -9.34 -7.62
N PHE A 10 0.33 -9.01 -8.41
CA PHE A 10 -1.04 -9.04 -7.94
C PHE A 10 -2.00 -9.41 -9.04
N ASP A 11 -3.11 -10.02 -8.65
CA ASP A 11 -4.33 -10.24 -9.44
C ASP A 11 -5.50 -10.06 -8.47
N THR A 12 -6.25 -8.98 -8.61
CA THR A 12 -7.32 -8.57 -7.67
C THR A 12 -8.63 -8.42 -8.41
N ALA A 13 -9.74 -8.57 -7.70
CA ALA A 13 -11.06 -8.41 -8.30
C ALA A 13 -11.31 -6.96 -8.77
N ASP A 14 -12.36 -6.78 -9.57
CA ASP A 14 -12.84 -5.47 -9.99
C ASP A 14 -13.14 -4.58 -8.78
N ASN A 15 -12.50 -3.41 -8.72
CA ASN A 15 -12.64 -2.39 -7.66
C ASN A 15 -12.01 -2.76 -6.31
N ASP A 16 -11.25 -3.85 -6.21
CA ASP A 16 -10.35 -4.06 -5.09
C ASP A 16 -9.24 -2.99 -5.12
N PHE A 17 -8.83 -2.56 -3.93
CA PHE A 17 -7.84 -1.52 -3.74
C PHE A 17 -6.64 -2.08 -2.98
N LEU A 18 -5.45 -1.90 -3.52
CA LEU A 18 -4.21 -2.17 -2.81
C LEU A 18 -3.66 -0.86 -2.23
N ALA A 19 -2.90 -0.87 -1.15
CA ALA A 19 -2.16 0.33 -0.75
C ALA A 19 -0.94 0.00 0.09
N VAL A 20 0.02 0.92 0.02
CA VAL A 20 1.03 1.08 1.05
C VAL A 20 0.66 2.29 1.90
N GLN A 21 0.53 2.06 3.20
CA GLN A 21 0.19 3.10 4.16
C GLN A 21 1.28 3.23 5.23
N ILE A 22 1.50 4.45 5.68
CA ILE A 22 2.51 4.79 6.69
C ILE A 22 1.86 5.51 7.85
N ALA A 23 2.20 5.09 9.06
CA ALA A 23 1.87 5.78 10.30
C ALA A 23 3.18 6.21 10.99
N PRO A 24 3.44 7.52 11.16
CA PRO A 24 4.52 7.98 12.03
C PRO A 24 4.15 7.79 13.50
N GLU A 25 5.16 7.60 14.35
CA GLU A 25 4.99 7.56 15.81
C GLU A 25 4.46 8.90 16.30
N ASP A 26 3.39 8.84 17.10
CA ASP A 26 2.78 9.97 17.79
C ASP A 26 2.36 9.51 19.18
N SER A 27 3.16 9.84 20.19
CA SER A 27 2.90 9.42 21.58
C SER A 27 1.67 10.07 22.21
N THR A 28 1.09 11.08 21.56
CA THR A 28 -0.14 11.72 22.04
C THR A 28 -1.40 10.97 21.63
N GLU A 29 -1.30 10.09 20.63
CA GLU A 29 -2.40 9.25 20.18
C GLU A 29 -2.67 8.10 21.14
N THR A 30 -3.90 8.05 21.66
CA THR A 30 -4.35 7.04 22.63
C THR A 30 -5.42 6.10 22.09
N ASN A 31 -5.85 6.28 20.84
CA ASN A 31 -6.86 5.44 20.21
C ASN A 31 -6.29 4.07 19.85
N GLN A 32 -7.10 3.02 20.00
CA GLN A 32 -6.77 1.67 19.59
C GLN A 32 -7.98 1.02 18.94
N SER A 33 -7.85 0.66 17.67
CA SER A 33 -8.90 -0.02 16.92
C SER A 33 -8.28 -0.97 15.90
N TYR A 34 -9.09 -1.48 14.97
CA TYR A 34 -8.57 -2.27 13.85
C TYR A 34 -7.68 -1.42 12.94
N ASP A 35 -8.04 -0.16 12.74
CA ASP A 35 -7.33 0.78 11.88
C ASP A 35 -6.44 1.77 12.64
N GLU A 36 -6.52 1.87 13.97
CA GLU A 36 -5.69 2.78 14.77
C GLU A 36 -4.77 2.00 15.71
N LEU A 37 -3.57 2.52 15.95
CA LEU A 37 -2.59 1.93 16.86
C LEU A 37 -2.19 2.97 17.91
N TRP A 38 -2.34 2.62 19.20
CA TRP A 38 -1.90 3.51 20.27
C TRP A 38 -0.42 3.87 20.08
N GLY A 39 -0.14 5.17 20.03
CA GLY A 39 1.20 5.74 19.93
C GLY A 39 1.62 6.01 18.49
N TRP A 40 0.67 5.96 17.55
CA TRP A 40 0.89 6.16 16.12
C TRP A 40 -0.23 7.03 15.56
N ALA A 41 0.14 7.98 14.70
CA ALA A 41 -0.81 8.81 13.98
C ALA A 41 -1.62 7.99 12.97
N ASP A 42 -2.65 8.63 12.39
CA ASP A 42 -3.46 8.06 11.33
C ASP A 42 -2.62 7.52 10.16
N TRP A 43 -3.09 6.43 9.57
CA TRP A 43 -2.48 5.85 8.38
C TRP A 43 -2.64 6.77 7.17
N VAL A 44 -1.51 7.17 6.61
CA VAL A 44 -1.47 7.96 5.37
C VAL A 44 -1.19 7.05 4.18
N THR A 45 -2.07 7.05 3.19
CA THR A 45 -1.85 6.35 1.91
C THR A 45 -0.73 7.03 1.15
N THR A 46 0.28 6.26 0.78
CA THR A 46 1.44 6.76 0.05
C THR A 46 1.31 6.54 -1.44
N ASN A 47 1.90 7.45 -2.22
CA ASN A 47 2.03 7.26 -3.66
C ASN A 47 3.15 6.25 -3.91
N SER A 48 2.78 5.13 -4.55
CA SER A 48 3.74 4.14 -5.03
C SER A 48 3.93 4.33 -6.53
N SER A 49 5.16 4.27 -7.02
CA SER A 49 5.45 4.33 -8.46
C SER A 49 6.29 3.13 -8.90
N SER A 50 6.02 2.62 -10.10
CA SER A 50 6.85 1.59 -10.72
C SER A 50 7.89 2.23 -11.66
N ARG A 51 9.03 1.53 -11.86
CA ARG A 51 10.11 2.00 -12.77
C ARG A 51 9.68 2.18 -14.23
N ARG A 52 8.52 1.65 -14.64
CA ARG A 52 7.98 1.80 -16.00
C ARG A 52 7.17 3.09 -16.20
N GLY A 53 7.11 3.97 -15.20
CA GLY A 53 6.53 5.30 -15.34
C GLY A 53 5.01 5.29 -15.40
N VAL A 54 4.37 4.94 -14.28
CA VAL A 54 2.94 5.20 -14.01
C VAL A 54 2.81 5.47 -12.51
N SER A 55 2.16 6.59 -12.16
CA SER A 55 1.77 6.93 -10.80
C SER A 55 0.63 6.01 -10.39
N THR A 56 0.93 4.89 -9.72
CA THR A 56 -0.11 4.15 -9.02
C THR A 56 -0.31 4.82 -7.68
N ASN A 57 -1.10 5.88 -7.68
CA ASN A 57 -2.14 5.86 -6.67
C ASN A 57 -2.83 4.52 -6.93
N PHE A 58 -2.72 3.55 -6.03
CA PHE A 58 -3.61 2.40 -6.12
C PHE A 58 -5.07 2.82 -5.85
N ASP A 59 -5.34 4.13 -5.78
CA ASP A 59 -6.63 4.80 -5.86
C ASP A 59 -7.33 4.52 -7.20
N GLY A 60 -7.79 3.28 -7.30
CA GLY A 60 -9.17 3.03 -7.68
C GLY A 60 -9.44 2.67 -9.13
N ARG A 61 -8.53 2.75 -10.12
CA ARG A 61 -8.99 2.56 -11.50
C ARG A 61 -8.19 1.85 -12.59
N GLU A 62 -6.95 1.38 -12.48
CA GLU A 62 -6.31 0.96 -13.74
C GLU A 62 -5.47 -0.31 -13.84
N TRP A 63 -5.16 -1.03 -12.76
CA TRP A 63 -4.49 -2.32 -12.94
C TRP A 63 -5.00 -3.32 -11.91
N GLN A 64 -5.86 -4.22 -12.35
CA GLN A 64 -6.35 -5.36 -11.58
C GLN A 64 -5.30 -6.47 -11.48
N ARG A 65 -4.29 -6.46 -12.36
CA ARG A 65 -3.32 -7.53 -12.44
C ARG A 65 -1.96 -7.06 -12.94
N THR A 66 -0.91 -7.72 -12.47
CA THR A 66 0.42 -7.73 -13.08
C THR A 66 0.81 -9.17 -13.36
N ASP A 67 1.15 -9.50 -14.61
CA ASP A 67 1.51 -10.88 -15.01
C ASP A 67 2.94 -11.29 -14.61
N THR A 68 3.72 -10.35 -14.08
CA THR A 68 5.11 -10.53 -13.68
C THR A 68 5.42 -9.63 -12.50
N TRP A 69 6.43 -9.98 -11.71
CA TRP A 69 6.93 -9.15 -10.63
C TRP A 69 7.37 -7.77 -11.13
N GLN A 70 6.77 -6.73 -10.58
CA GLN A 70 7.14 -5.34 -10.83
C GLN A 70 7.73 -4.73 -9.55
N ARG A 71 8.77 -3.91 -9.71
CA ARG A 71 9.37 -3.19 -8.59
C ARG A 71 8.71 -1.84 -8.42
N TYR A 72 8.24 -1.58 -7.20
CA TYR A 72 7.65 -0.32 -6.77
C TYR A 72 8.56 0.41 -5.79
N GLN A 73 8.33 1.72 -5.67
CA GLN A 73 9.02 2.58 -4.72
C GLN A 73 8.06 3.58 -4.06
N VAL A 74 8.34 3.89 -2.80
CA VAL A 74 7.65 4.92 -2.00
C VAL A 74 8.70 5.90 -1.47
N ASP A 75 8.47 7.19 -1.69
CA ASP A 75 9.29 8.26 -1.12
C ASP A 75 8.96 8.43 0.36
N LEU A 76 9.99 8.39 1.21
CA LEU A 76 9.86 8.50 2.67
C LEU A 76 10.35 9.85 3.20
N THR A 77 10.62 10.82 2.33
CA THR A 77 11.24 12.10 2.72
C THR A 77 10.45 12.83 3.81
N GLU A 78 9.11 12.78 3.78
CA GLU A 78 8.23 13.41 4.79
C GLU A 78 8.32 12.77 6.18
N PHE A 79 8.92 11.59 6.28
CA PHE A 79 9.04 10.82 7.52
C PHE A 79 10.47 10.76 8.08
N VAL A 80 11.41 11.52 7.51
CA VAL A 80 12.78 11.63 8.03
C VAL A 80 12.77 12.03 9.50
N GLY A 81 13.55 11.31 10.31
CA GLY A 81 13.66 11.57 11.76
C GLY A 81 12.50 11.04 12.60
N LYS A 82 11.47 10.46 11.98
CA LYS A 82 10.35 9.82 12.68
C LYS A 82 10.53 8.30 12.68
N ARG A 83 10.10 7.65 13.75
CA ARG A 83 9.86 6.21 13.72
C ARG A 83 8.56 5.98 12.93
N ILE A 84 8.55 5.00 12.04
CA ILE A 84 7.39 4.70 11.19
C ILE A 84 6.95 3.25 11.33
N ARG A 85 5.66 3.02 11.11
CA ARG A 85 5.08 1.74 10.73
C ARG A 85 4.64 1.80 9.28
N VAL A 86 4.77 0.66 8.61
CA VAL A 86 4.30 0.47 7.23
C VAL A 86 3.30 -0.67 7.24
N ARG A 87 2.18 -0.50 6.53
CA ARG A 87 1.25 -1.60 6.25
C ARG A 87 0.95 -1.69 4.76
N PHE A 88 0.68 -2.91 4.34
CA PHE A 88 0.19 -3.25 3.01
C PHE A 88 -1.27 -3.62 3.16
N VAL A 89 -2.16 -2.92 2.46
CA VAL A 89 -3.61 -3.05 2.63
C VAL A 89 -4.21 -3.61 1.36
N VAL A 90 -5.08 -4.61 1.51
CA VAL A 90 -6.03 -5.03 0.47
C VAL A 90 -7.42 -4.64 0.99
N ASN A 91 -8.09 -3.74 0.28
CA ASN A 91 -9.46 -3.34 0.57
C ASN A 91 -10.39 -3.86 -0.52
N THR A 92 -11.19 -4.85 -0.14
CA THR A 92 -12.13 -5.54 -1.04
C THR A 92 -13.58 -5.03 -0.89
N LEU A 93 -13.79 -3.92 -0.16
CA LEU A 93 -15.13 -3.43 0.20
C LEU A 93 -15.80 -2.64 -0.93
N ASN A 94 -15.06 -2.23 -1.96
CA ASN A 94 -15.58 -1.51 -3.12
C ASN A 94 -16.07 -2.42 -4.26
N GLY A 95 -16.05 -3.75 -4.08
CA GLY A 95 -16.69 -4.71 -4.98
C GLY A 95 -18.22 -4.53 -5.01
N SER A 96 -18.69 -3.59 -5.83
CA SER A 96 -20.11 -3.34 -6.11
C SER A 96 -20.81 -4.64 -6.49
N THR A 97 -21.69 -5.11 -5.61
CA THR A 97 -23.11 -5.55 -5.82
C THR A 97 -23.60 -6.15 -7.15
N ARG A 98 -22.77 -6.48 -8.13
CA ARG A 98 -23.17 -7.16 -9.36
C ARG A 98 -22.23 -8.33 -9.60
N ASN A 99 -22.60 -9.45 -8.98
CA ASN A 99 -22.09 -10.78 -9.27
C ASN A 99 -20.73 -11.14 -8.62
N ARG A 100 -20.77 -11.51 -7.33
CA ARG A 100 -19.67 -12.15 -6.56
C ARG A 100 -19.13 -13.47 -7.16
N THR A 101 -19.57 -13.85 -8.37
CA THR A 101 -19.08 -15.03 -9.09
C THR A 101 -18.03 -14.70 -10.16
N ALA A 102 -17.74 -13.42 -10.42
CA ALA A 102 -16.73 -13.01 -11.40
C ALA A 102 -15.38 -12.75 -10.73
N ASN A 103 -14.57 -13.81 -10.62
CA ASN A 103 -13.12 -13.81 -10.43
C ASN A 103 -12.53 -12.98 -9.25
N PRO A 104 -12.35 -13.57 -8.04
CA PRO A 104 -11.76 -12.87 -6.90
C PRO A 104 -10.28 -12.47 -7.07
N GLY A 105 -9.61 -12.88 -8.16
CA GLY A 105 -8.17 -12.72 -8.35
C GLY A 105 -7.35 -13.57 -7.37
N ASP A 106 -6.06 -13.77 -7.65
CA ASP A 106 -5.14 -14.54 -6.80
C ASP A 106 -4.62 -13.77 -5.57
N GLY A 107 -4.93 -12.49 -5.46
CA GLY A 107 -4.53 -11.61 -4.35
C GLY A 107 -3.26 -10.81 -4.64
N TRP A 108 -2.55 -10.42 -3.59
CA TRP A 108 -1.34 -9.60 -3.67
C TRP A 108 -0.15 -10.29 -3.02
N PHE A 109 0.92 -10.45 -3.80
CA PHE A 109 2.19 -11.02 -3.41
C PHE A 109 3.24 -9.92 -3.35
N ILE A 110 3.99 -9.88 -2.25
CA ILE A 110 5.01 -8.87 -1.97
C ILE A 110 6.30 -9.60 -1.62
N ASP A 111 7.42 -9.11 -2.15
CA ASP A 111 8.74 -9.67 -1.85
C ASP A 111 9.82 -8.58 -1.79
N ASP A 112 10.98 -8.91 -1.21
CA ASP A 112 12.22 -8.13 -1.28
C ASP A 112 12.03 -6.66 -0.83
N ILE A 113 11.32 -6.47 0.28
CA ILE A 113 11.12 -5.14 0.88
C ILE A 113 12.47 -4.60 1.35
N ARG A 114 12.85 -3.43 0.82
CA ARG A 114 14.12 -2.77 1.13
C ARG A 114 13.93 -1.30 1.42
N PHE A 115 14.42 -0.87 2.57
CA PHE A 115 14.59 0.53 2.90
C PHE A 115 16.00 0.99 2.53
N THR A 116 16.11 2.19 1.97
CA THR A 116 17.38 2.83 1.65
C THR A 116 17.40 4.23 2.25
N PHE A 117 18.53 4.57 2.86
CA PHE A 117 18.84 5.89 3.37
C PHE A 117 20.19 6.27 2.75
N HIS A 118 20.24 7.42 2.08
CA HIS A 118 21.43 7.94 1.41
C HIS A 118 21.83 9.24 2.08
#